data_AF-A0A081QS62-F1
#
_entry.id   AF-A0A081QS62-F1
#
_cell.length_a   1.000
_cell.length_b   1.000
_cell.length_c   1.000
_cell.angle_alpha   90.00
_cell.angle_beta   90.00
_cell.angle_gamma   90.00
#
_symmetry.space_group_name_H-M   'P 1'
#
loop_
_entity.id
_entity.type
_entity.pdbx_description
1 polymer ?
#
loop_
_entity_poly.entity_id
_entity_poly.type
_entity_poly.pdbx_seq_one_letter_code
_entity_poly.pdbx_strand_id
1 'polypeptide(L)'
;MYRNLIKVAKDVVKLANKRDKDRRENKTFKIISLADIQISDEVDLLSKQIVELLMKLNRDEVIALQTIMYLGRENNVEQKSPDEIFFTRFDEVKSSSQDSKEIEVLYMVDKPLGEYLTEGYRILGIKL
;
A
#
# COMPACT_ATOMS: atom_id res chain seq x y z
N MET A 1 1.85 -11.77 -13.10
CA MET A 1 2.23 -11.71 -11.68
C MET A 1 1.33 -10.76 -10.90
N TYR A 2 1.37 -9.45 -11.16
CA TYR A 2 0.54 -8.46 -10.44
C TYR A 2 -0.98 -8.66 -10.54
N ARG A 3 -1.49 -9.20 -11.66
CA ARG A 3 -2.92 -9.54 -11.82
C ARG A 3 -3.43 -10.56 -10.78
N ASN A 4 -2.58 -11.44 -10.28
CA ASN A 4 -2.96 -12.43 -9.27
C ASN A 4 -3.19 -11.79 -7.88
N LEU A 5 -2.64 -10.59 -7.68
CA LEU A 5 -2.68 -9.86 -6.42
C LEU A 5 -3.89 -8.92 -6.32
N ILE A 6 -4.71 -8.82 -7.37
CA ILE A 6 -5.87 -7.90 -7.42
C ILE A 6 -6.81 -8.12 -6.23
N LYS A 7 -7.12 -9.38 -5.89
CA LYS A 7 -8.04 -9.67 -4.78
C LYS A 7 -7.50 -9.14 -3.47
N VAL A 8 -6.22 -9.42 -3.17
CA VAL A 8 -5.55 -8.94 -1.95
C VAL A 8 -5.44 -7.43 -1.97
N ALA A 9 -5.11 -6.83 -3.11
CA ALA A 9 -5.01 -5.38 -3.26
C ALA A 9 -6.36 -4.68 -2.99
N LYS A 10 -7.48 -5.22 -3.46
CA LYS A 10 -8.82 -4.65 -3.16
C LYS A 10 -9.12 -4.67 -1.66
N ASP A 11 -8.82 -5.78 -0.99
CA ASP A 11 -9.05 -5.92 0.45
C ASP A 11 -8.15 -4.95 1.24
N VAL A 12 -6.86 -4.86 0.88
CA VAL A 12 -5.90 -3.92 1.47
C VAL A 12 -6.32 -2.47 1.22
N VAL A 13 -6.71 -2.10 -0.01
CA VAL A 13 -7.17 -0.74 -0.34
C VAL A 13 -8.40 -0.35 0.47
N LYS A 14 -9.36 -1.25 0.62
CA LYS A 14 -10.57 -1.01 1.43
C LYS A 14 -10.20 -0.68 2.88
N LEU A 15 -9.34 -1.49 3.50
CA LEU A 15 -8.92 -1.30 4.89
C LEU A 15 -8.05 -0.05 5.05
N ALA A 16 -7.10 0.17 4.15
CA ALA A 16 -6.19 1.32 4.18
C ALA A 16 -6.94 2.64 3.99
N ASN A 17 -7.90 2.70 3.05
CA ASN A 17 -8.72 3.90 2.84
C ASN A 17 -9.58 4.22 4.06
N LYS A 18 -10.15 3.19 4.71
CA LYS A 18 -10.89 3.38 5.96
C LYS A 18 -9.98 3.93 7.05
N ARG A 19 -8.85 3.27 7.29
CA ARG A 19 -7.84 3.68 8.29
C ARG A 19 -7.37 5.13 8.06
N ASP A 20 -7.07 5.49 6.82
CA ASP A 20 -6.54 6.81 6.49
C ASP A 20 -7.62 7.89 6.61
N LYS A 21 -8.89 7.56 6.33
CA LYS A 21 -10.03 8.43 6.62
C LYS A 21 -10.19 8.67 8.12
N ASP A 22 -10.22 7.60 8.92
CA ASP A 22 -10.38 7.67 10.38
C ASP A 22 -9.20 8.43 11.02
N ARG A 23 -7.99 8.25 10.51
CA ARG A 23 -6.80 9.01 10.93
C ARG A 23 -6.93 10.50 10.62
N ARG A 24 -7.45 10.88 9.45
CA ARG A 24 -7.67 12.29 9.08
C ARG A 24 -8.75 12.93 9.94
N GLU A 25 -9.89 12.28 10.11
CA GLU A 25 -10.98 12.77 10.95
C GLU A 25 -10.53 12.96 12.39
N ASN A 26 -9.87 11.95 12.99
CA ASN A 26 -9.33 12.05 14.34
C ASN A 26 -8.24 13.14 14.49
N LYS A 27 -7.42 13.39 13.46
CA LYS A 27 -6.47 14.52 13.47
C LYS A 27 -7.19 15.86 13.42
N THR A 28 -8.23 15.99 12.59
CA THR A 28 -9.02 17.23 12.49
C THR A 28 -9.70 17.57 13.82
N PHE A 29 -10.27 16.58 14.53
CA PHE A 29 -10.85 16.81 15.86
C PHE A 29 -9.81 17.12 16.95
N LYS A 30 -8.58 16.62 16.82
CA LYS A 30 -7.50 16.86 17.78
C LYS A 30 -6.72 18.16 17.58
N ILE A 31 -6.65 18.69 16.38
CA ILE A 31 -6.10 20.05 16.19
C ILE A 31 -6.94 21.09 16.95
N ILE A 32 -8.22 20.79 17.19
CA ILE A 32 -9.13 21.60 18.02
C ILE A 32 -8.87 21.41 19.53
N SER A 33 -8.19 20.33 19.95
CA SER A 33 -7.83 20.04 21.35
C SER A 33 -6.42 19.46 21.45
N LEU A 34 -5.42 20.31 21.71
CA LEU A 34 -3.98 19.99 21.76
C LEU A 34 -3.56 18.98 22.86
N ALA A 35 -4.49 18.46 23.65
CA ALA A 35 -4.16 17.73 24.88
C ALA A 35 -3.87 16.22 24.70
N ASP A 36 -4.46 15.50 23.73
CA ASP A 36 -4.36 14.03 23.72
C ASP A 36 -4.28 13.40 22.31
N ILE A 37 -3.05 13.12 21.84
CA ILE A 37 -2.86 12.27 20.64
C ILE A 37 -2.98 10.79 21.02
N GLN A 38 -4.20 10.33 21.39
CA GLN A 38 -4.52 8.89 21.45
C GLN A 38 -4.73 8.30 20.04
N ILE A 39 -3.86 7.40 19.58
CA ILE A 39 -4.17 6.63 18.37
C ILE A 39 -5.47 5.88 18.64
N SER A 40 -6.47 6.03 17.74
CA SER A 40 -7.75 5.37 17.91
C SER A 40 -7.54 3.85 17.82
N ASP A 41 -8.15 3.10 18.74
CA ASP A 41 -8.13 1.62 18.73
C ASP A 41 -8.55 1.03 17.37
N GLU A 42 -9.39 1.76 16.62
CA GLU A 42 -9.82 1.39 15.28
C GLU A 42 -8.71 1.53 14.22
N VAL A 43 -7.88 2.58 14.30
CA VAL A 43 -6.72 2.77 13.41
C VAL A 43 -5.69 1.67 13.60
N ASP A 44 -5.45 1.27 14.86
CA ASP A 44 -4.54 0.17 15.20
C ASP A 44 -5.10 -1.18 14.74
N LEU A 45 -6.39 -1.42 14.96
CA LEU A 45 -7.06 -2.64 14.49
C LEU A 45 -6.97 -2.78 12.95
N LEU A 46 -7.28 -1.72 12.21
CA LEU A 46 -7.21 -1.73 10.75
C LEU A 46 -5.78 -1.95 10.26
N SER A 47 -4.79 -1.35 10.92
CA SER A 47 -3.37 -1.57 10.58
C SER A 47 -2.95 -3.03 10.79
N LYS A 48 -3.37 -3.66 11.89
CA LYS A 48 -3.14 -5.09 12.14
C LYS A 48 -3.79 -5.97 11.07
N GLN A 49 -5.03 -5.68 10.69
CA GLN A 49 -5.71 -6.43 9.62
C GLN A 49 -4.99 -6.32 8.26
N ILE A 50 -4.46 -5.14 7.94
CA ILE A 50 -3.65 -4.95 6.72
C ILE A 50 -2.37 -5.80 6.79
N VAL A 51 -1.64 -5.75 7.92
CA VAL A 51 -0.43 -6.58 8.13
C VAL A 51 -0.77 -8.05 7.97
N GLU A 52 -1.84 -8.54 8.60
CA GLU A 52 -2.26 -9.95 8.50
C GLU A 52 -2.57 -10.39 7.07
N LEU A 53 -3.18 -9.52 6.26
CA LEU A 53 -3.43 -9.82 4.84
C LEU A 53 -2.12 -9.90 4.05
N LEU A 54 -1.22 -8.95 4.25
CA LEU A 54 0.06 -8.89 3.53
C LEU A 54 1.00 -10.02 3.95
N MET A 55 0.97 -10.45 5.22
CA MET A 55 1.83 -11.54 5.72
C MET A 55 1.49 -12.92 5.15
N LYS A 56 0.28 -13.10 4.60
CA LYS A 56 -0.13 -14.32 3.88
C LYS A 56 0.55 -14.47 2.51
N LEU A 57 1.07 -13.38 1.97
CA LEU A 57 1.81 -13.38 0.73
C LEU A 57 3.22 -13.95 0.94
N ASN A 58 3.78 -14.52 -0.12
CA ASN A 58 5.21 -14.81 -0.16
C ASN A 58 6.01 -13.51 -0.40
N ARG A 59 7.34 -13.57 -0.22
CA ARG A 59 8.19 -12.38 -0.33
C ARG A 59 8.09 -11.71 -1.71
N ASP A 60 8.15 -12.49 -2.79
CA ASP A 60 8.08 -11.95 -4.15
C ASP A 60 6.71 -11.28 -4.44
N GLU A 61 5.63 -11.79 -3.87
CA GLU A 61 4.30 -11.17 -3.94
C GLU A 61 4.21 -9.86 -3.14
N VAL A 62 4.85 -9.79 -1.97
CA VAL A 62 4.98 -8.54 -1.19
C VAL A 62 5.74 -7.50 -2.02
N ILE A 63 6.89 -7.86 -2.59
CA ILE A 63 7.67 -6.97 -3.45
C ILE A 63 6.86 -6.54 -4.68
N ALA A 64 6.11 -7.45 -5.30
CA ALA A 64 5.24 -7.09 -6.42
C ALA A 64 4.17 -6.07 -6.02
N LEU A 65 3.52 -6.21 -4.86
CA LEU A 65 2.60 -5.17 -4.36
C LEU A 65 3.31 -3.87 -4.04
N GLN A 66 4.52 -3.94 -3.47
CA GLN A 66 5.33 -2.78 -3.15
C GLN A 66 5.76 -2.01 -4.40
N THR A 67 6.10 -2.71 -5.49
CA THR A 67 6.34 -2.12 -6.81
C THR A 67 5.13 -1.34 -7.30
N ILE A 68 3.93 -1.92 -7.20
CA ILE A 68 2.68 -1.24 -7.60
C ILE A 68 2.42 -0.01 -6.73
N MET A 69 2.65 -0.12 -5.42
CA MET A 69 2.56 1.01 -4.49
C MET A 69 3.53 2.14 -4.89
N TYR A 70 4.78 1.83 -5.24
CA TYR A 70 5.74 2.85 -5.65
C TYR A 70 5.38 3.50 -6.99
N LEU A 71 4.84 2.74 -7.95
CA LEU A 71 4.30 3.30 -9.20
C LEU A 71 3.21 4.34 -8.89
N GLY A 72 2.26 4.00 -8.02
CA GLY A 72 1.19 4.94 -7.65
C GLY A 72 1.67 6.14 -6.85
N ARG A 73 2.72 6.00 -6.04
CA ARG A 73 3.37 7.12 -5.33
C ARG A 73 3.99 8.12 -6.30
N GLU A 74 4.68 7.62 -7.32
CA GLU A 74 5.36 8.46 -8.32
C GLU A 74 4.37 9.14 -9.24
N ASN A 75 3.23 8.48 -9.52
CA ASN A 75 2.17 8.97 -10.39
C ASN A 75 2.69 9.39 -11.77
N ASN A 76 3.76 8.75 -12.23
CA ASN A 76 4.38 9.02 -13.51
C ASN A 76 3.73 8.15 -14.58
N VAL A 77 3.20 8.80 -15.62
CA VAL A 77 2.64 8.11 -16.78
C VAL A 77 3.78 7.83 -17.76
N GLU A 78 4.21 6.57 -17.82
CA GLU A 78 5.19 6.10 -18.80
C GLU A 78 4.51 5.73 -20.13
N GLN A 79 5.13 6.08 -21.26
CA GLN A 79 4.70 5.62 -22.60
C GLN A 79 5.23 4.20 -22.88
N LYS A 80 4.86 3.24 -22.04
CA LYS A 80 5.23 1.82 -22.14
C LYS A 80 4.00 0.96 -21.89
N SER A 81 4.05 -0.31 -22.29
CA SER A 81 2.97 -1.24 -21.92
C SER A 81 2.95 -1.49 -20.40
N PRO A 82 1.79 -1.82 -19.81
CA PRO A 82 1.69 -2.13 -18.38
C PRO A 82 2.69 -3.18 -17.90
N ASP A 83 2.93 -4.21 -18.72
CA ASP A 83 3.85 -5.28 -18.35
C ASP A 83 5.31 -4.79 -18.36
N GLU A 84 5.73 -3.97 -19.34
CA GLU A 84 7.05 -3.35 -19.36
C GLU A 84 7.29 -2.42 -18.17
N ILE A 85 6.29 -1.60 -17.80
CA ILE A 85 6.35 -0.72 -16.62
C ILE A 85 6.56 -1.58 -15.37
N PHE A 86 5.71 -2.59 -15.18
CA PHE A 86 5.76 -3.44 -14.01
C PHE A 86 7.10 -4.16 -13.88
N PHE A 87 7.56 -4.86 -14.93
CA PHE A 87 8.78 -5.66 -14.83
C PHE A 87 10.03 -4.80 -14.65
N THR A 88 10.12 -3.65 -15.33
CA THR A 88 11.22 -2.69 -15.13
C THR A 88 11.31 -2.27 -13.66
N ARG A 89 10.18 -1.82 -13.09
CA ARG A 89 10.13 -1.35 -11.71
C ARG A 89 10.27 -2.49 -10.70
N PHE A 90 9.81 -3.69 -11.03
CA PHE A 90 9.91 -4.86 -10.16
C PHE A 90 11.37 -5.25 -9.95
N ASP A 91 12.19 -5.28 -11.00
CA ASP A 91 13.61 -5.60 -10.89
C ASP A 91 14.36 -4.56 -10.05
N GLU A 92 14.06 -3.27 -10.24
CA GLU A 92 14.61 -2.19 -9.41
C GLU A 92 14.27 -2.37 -7.93
N VAL A 93 12.98 -2.53 -7.60
CA VAL A 93 12.53 -2.69 -6.21
C VAL A 93 13.11 -3.96 -5.61
N LYS A 94 13.08 -5.08 -6.34
CA LYS A 94 13.64 -6.36 -5.89
C LYS A 94 15.15 -6.27 -5.62
N SER A 95 15.91 -5.55 -6.44
CA SER A 95 17.34 -5.34 -6.23
C SER A 95 17.64 -4.49 -4.99
N SER A 96 16.77 -3.54 -4.67
CA SER A 96 16.89 -2.67 -3.49
C SER A 96 16.36 -3.32 -2.20
N SER A 97 15.49 -4.32 -2.31
CA SER A 97 14.88 -5.02 -1.19
C SER A 97 15.82 -6.07 -0.62
N GLN A 98 16.58 -5.69 0.41
CA GLN A 98 17.48 -6.59 1.15
C GLN A 98 16.88 -7.07 2.49
N ASP A 99 15.76 -6.48 2.90
CA ASP A 99 15.14 -6.75 4.19
C ASP A 99 14.27 -8.02 4.18
N SER A 100 13.91 -8.46 5.40
CA SER A 100 12.98 -9.57 5.58
C SER A 100 11.58 -9.21 5.11
N LYS A 101 10.74 -10.21 4.81
CA LYS A 101 9.36 -9.99 4.37
C LYS A 101 8.57 -9.15 5.38
N GLU A 102 8.78 -9.39 6.66
CA GLU A 102 8.12 -8.69 7.76
C GLU A 102 8.43 -7.20 7.73
N ILE A 103 9.71 -6.84 7.54
CA ILE A 103 10.15 -5.45 7.45
C ILE A 103 9.55 -4.77 6.21
N GLU A 104 9.54 -5.45 5.06
CA GLU A 104 8.93 -4.92 3.83
C GLU A 104 7.43 -4.65 3.98
N VAL A 105 6.71 -5.55 4.65
CA VAL A 105 5.29 -5.36 4.97
C VAL A 105 5.07 -4.13 5.86
N LEU A 106 5.92 -3.93 6.89
CA LEU A 106 5.83 -2.75 7.75
C LEU A 106 6.05 -1.46 6.95
N TYR A 107 7.05 -1.44 6.06
CA TYR A 107 7.29 -0.27 5.20
C TYR A 107 6.10 0.11 4.34
N MET A 108 5.31 -0.87 3.88
CA MET A 108 4.08 -0.64 3.11
C MET A 108 2.97 -0.07 3.98
N VAL A 109 2.75 -0.64 5.17
CA VAL A 109 1.60 -0.30 6.03
C VAL A 109 1.65 1.15 6.48
N ASP A 110 2.82 1.72 6.72
CA ASP A 110 2.98 3.11 7.15
C ASP A 110 2.66 4.16 6.07
N LYS A 111 2.45 3.73 4.82
CA LYS A 111 2.20 4.62 3.69
C LYS A 111 0.69 4.87 3.48
N PRO A 112 0.31 5.88 2.68
CA PRO A 112 -1.03 6.03 2.09
C PRO A 112 -1.37 4.87 1.14
N LEU A 113 -1.36 3.64 1.67
CA LEU A 113 -1.28 2.41 0.89
C LEU A 113 -2.50 2.23 -0.02
N GLY A 114 -3.67 2.68 0.44
CA GLY A 114 -4.91 2.62 -0.35
C GLY A 114 -4.86 3.53 -1.58
N GLU A 115 -4.38 4.76 -1.44
CA GLU A 115 -4.18 5.71 -2.54
C GLU A 115 -3.13 5.19 -3.52
N TYR A 116 -1.96 4.80 -3.01
CA TYR A 116 -0.84 4.34 -3.82
C TYR A 116 -1.14 3.05 -4.59
N LEU A 117 -1.81 2.07 -3.98
CA LEU A 117 -2.20 0.87 -4.72
C LEU A 117 -3.28 1.17 -5.75
N THR A 118 -4.27 2.01 -5.42
CA THR A 118 -5.32 2.39 -6.38
C THR A 118 -4.70 3.03 -7.62
N GLU A 119 -3.78 3.97 -7.41
CA GLU A 119 -3.12 4.69 -8.49
C GLU A 119 -2.14 3.80 -9.27
N GLY A 120 -1.36 2.97 -8.58
CA GLY A 120 -0.44 2.02 -9.21
C GLY A 120 -1.15 1.03 -10.12
N TYR A 121 -2.28 0.46 -9.68
CA TYR A 121 -3.08 -0.42 -10.54
C TYR A 121 -3.72 0.34 -11.71
N ARG A 122 -4.12 1.61 -11.52
CA ARG A 122 -4.63 2.47 -12.61
C ARG A 122 -3.58 2.67 -13.70
N ILE A 123 -2.32 2.94 -13.32
CA ILE A 123 -1.19 3.06 -14.26
C ILE A 123 -0.99 1.75 -15.04
N LEU A 124 -1.18 0.61 -14.39
CA LEU A 124 -1.13 -0.71 -15.01
C LEU A 124 -2.41 -1.09 -15.80
N GLY A 125 -3.35 -0.16 -15.99
CA GLY A 125 -4.58 -0.38 -16.75
C GLY A 125 -5.62 -1.25 -16.04
N ILE A 126 -5.54 -1.37 -14.71
CA ILE A 126 -6.45 -2.20 -13.90
C ILE A 126 -7.25 -1.32 -12.94
N LYS A 127 -8.57 -1.50 -12.95
CA LYS A 127 -9.46 -0.87 -11.98
C LYS A 127 -9.68 -1.77 -10.78
N LEU A 128 -9.28 -1.30 -9.59
CA LEU A 128 -9.58 -1.95 -8.31
C LEU A 128 -11.03 -1.71 -7.87
#